data_AF-O29665-F1
#
_entry.id   AF-O29665-F1
#
_cell.length_a   1.000
_cell.length_b   1.000
_cell.length_c   1.000
_cell.angle_alpha   90.00
_cell.angle_beta   90.00
_cell.angle_gamma   90.00
#
_symmetry.space_group_name_H-M   'P 1'
#
loop_
_entity.id
_entity.type
_entity.pdbx_description
1 polymer ?
#
loop_
_entity_poly.entity_id
_entity_poly.type
_entity_poly.pdbx_seq_one_letter_code
_entity_poly.pdbx_strand_id
1 'polypeptide(L)'
;MRPQIMPFYIEMGKGDGGITGEDILQNWMLKSNLKNVEILEELPLRPTKLVVAISEEIYPDVYTIEDFKEKVGDREVFIASEFPEIARKYAEKHGLNAIVFDPIGKTEAALLPPMPEADLIIEITEFGTTLKENMCRIIDLVMDKVHSVFIVNKESLKDEEKKQVMENLVTDLKEVIESRNLVSFYFNVPNEDDLRRIIDYLTENGFDPTISPLAKGGAAVHIIVDRSRVKFLKPIIRGMGAKRIATSPVITSGTNRAAQQKPFYLLSGIQREFPSASPFF
;
A
#
# COMPACT_ATOMS: atom_id res chain seq x y z
N MET A 1 -3.78 17.88 8.13
CA MET A 1 -4.62 17.91 6.92
C MET A 1 -5.07 16.48 6.63
N ARG A 2 -6.33 16.27 6.21
CA ARG A 2 -6.82 14.92 5.94
C ARG A 2 -6.32 14.44 4.56
N PRO A 3 -6.00 13.15 4.36
CA PRO A 3 -5.56 12.63 3.06
C PRO A 3 -6.55 12.96 1.93
N GLN A 4 -7.86 12.95 2.21
CA GLN A 4 -8.92 13.17 1.23
C GLN A 4 -8.87 14.52 0.53
N ILE A 5 -8.25 15.56 1.10
CA ILE A 5 -8.12 16.88 0.46
C ILE A 5 -6.71 17.12 -0.10
N MET A 6 -5.77 16.19 0.12
CA MET A 6 -4.36 16.38 -0.21
C MET A 6 -4.14 16.69 -1.70
N PRO A 7 -4.71 15.93 -2.67
CA PRO A 7 -4.52 16.24 -4.08
C PRO A 7 -4.95 17.66 -4.45
N PHE A 8 -6.13 18.09 -3.97
CA PHE A 8 -6.63 19.43 -4.22
C PHE A 8 -5.77 20.51 -3.55
N TYR A 9 -5.27 20.26 -2.34
CA TYR A 9 -4.42 21.21 -1.62
C TYR A 9 -3.08 21.44 -2.31
N ILE A 10 -2.45 20.36 -2.82
CA ILE A 10 -1.21 20.42 -3.61
C ILE A 10 -1.48 21.09 -4.96
N GLU A 11 -2.59 20.78 -5.65
CA GLU A 11 -3.00 21.43 -6.90
C GLU A 11 -3.10 22.97 -6.74
N MET A 12 -3.65 23.45 -5.62
CA MET A 12 -3.77 24.88 -5.31
C MET A 12 -2.42 25.56 -4.97
N GLY A 13 -1.30 24.83 -4.98
CA GLY A 13 0.02 25.35 -4.61
C GLY A 13 0.15 25.70 -3.12
N LYS A 14 -0.74 25.15 -2.26
CA LYS A 14 -0.69 25.39 -0.81
C LYS A 14 0.31 24.49 -0.08
N GLY A 15 0.91 23.54 -0.79
CA GLY A 15 2.01 22.69 -0.34
C GLY A 15 2.76 22.12 -1.54
N ASP A 16 4.02 21.73 -1.32
CA ASP A 16 4.90 21.23 -2.38
C ASP A 16 4.75 19.72 -2.65
N GLY A 17 4.39 18.95 -1.61
CA GLY A 17 4.09 17.52 -1.72
C GLY A 17 3.36 16.97 -0.50
N GLY A 18 2.89 15.72 -0.58
CA GLY A 18 2.15 15.06 0.49
C GLY A 18 1.77 13.61 0.18
N ILE A 19 1.29 12.90 1.19
CA ILE A 19 0.89 11.48 1.07
C ILE A 19 -0.63 11.37 0.94
N THR A 20 -1.10 10.53 0.02
CA THR A 20 -2.52 10.20 -0.20
C THR A 20 -2.66 8.75 -0.72
N GLY A 21 -3.89 8.26 -0.86
CA GLY A 21 -4.19 7.05 -1.64
C GLY A 21 -4.37 7.36 -3.14
N GLU A 22 -4.04 6.39 -3.99
CA GLU A 22 -4.28 6.47 -5.45
C GLU A 22 -5.75 6.60 -5.82
N ASP A 23 -6.63 5.93 -5.08
CA ASP A 23 -8.09 6.04 -5.14
C ASP A 23 -8.55 7.50 -4.93
N ILE A 24 -8.03 8.16 -3.90
CA ILE A 24 -8.32 9.56 -3.60
C ILE A 24 -7.80 10.45 -4.74
N LEU A 25 -6.56 10.24 -5.19
CA LEU A 25 -5.97 11.01 -6.28
C LEU A 25 -6.77 10.87 -7.57
N GLN A 26 -7.13 9.64 -7.96
CA GLN A 26 -7.89 9.35 -9.17
C GLN A 26 -9.30 9.95 -9.09
N ASN A 27 -9.96 9.87 -7.93
CA ASN A 27 -11.28 10.49 -7.73
C ASN A 27 -11.20 12.02 -7.91
N TRP A 28 -10.16 12.68 -7.40
CA TRP A 28 -9.94 14.12 -7.64
C TRP A 28 -9.56 14.46 -9.09
N MET A 29 -8.76 13.62 -9.75
CA MET A 29 -8.45 13.79 -11.18
C MET A 29 -9.73 13.78 -12.02
N LEU A 30 -10.68 12.87 -11.71
CA LEU A 30 -12.00 12.86 -12.36
C LEU A 30 -12.85 14.08 -11.99
N LYS A 31 -12.84 14.49 -10.71
CA LYS A 31 -13.66 15.60 -10.20
C LYS A 31 -13.26 16.98 -10.72
N SER A 32 -11.96 17.23 -10.83
CA SER A 32 -11.42 18.59 -11.00
C SER A 32 -10.32 18.71 -12.05
N ASN A 33 -9.99 17.62 -12.76
CA ASN A 33 -8.97 17.60 -13.80
C ASN A 33 -7.64 18.22 -13.33
N LEU A 34 -7.10 17.68 -12.22
CA LEU A 34 -5.85 18.17 -11.62
C LEU A 34 -4.72 18.20 -12.64
N LYS A 35 -4.07 19.35 -12.84
CA LYS A 35 -3.02 19.52 -13.86
C LYS A 35 -1.63 19.65 -13.26
N ASN A 36 -1.54 20.18 -12.04
CA ASN A 36 -0.30 20.53 -11.37
C ASN A 36 0.10 19.52 -10.28
N VAL A 37 -0.60 18.39 -10.16
CA VAL A 37 -0.22 17.28 -9.28
C VAL A 37 0.34 16.13 -10.08
N GLU A 38 1.42 15.52 -9.61
CA GLU A 38 1.90 14.21 -10.09
C GLU A 38 2.37 13.31 -8.95
N ILE A 39 2.44 12.01 -9.22
CA ILE A 39 2.99 11.02 -8.29
C ILE A 39 4.52 11.07 -8.43
N LEU A 40 5.21 11.34 -7.32
CA LEU A 40 6.66 11.21 -7.24
C LEU A 40 7.07 9.77 -6.98
N GLU A 41 6.33 9.07 -6.10
CA GLU A 41 6.65 7.68 -5.72
C GLU A 41 5.41 6.93 -5.21
N GLU A 42 5.30 5.66 -5.58
CA GLU A 42 4.42 4.68 -4.92
C GLU A 42 5.11 4.16 -3.65
N LEU A 43 4.52 4.40 -2.47
CA LEU A 43 5.12 4.01 -1.21
C LEU A 43 5.06 2.48 -1.03
N PRO A 44 6.11 1.84 -0.47
CA PRO A 44 6.19 0.38 -0.29
C PRO A 44 5.34 -0.13 0.89
N LEU A 45 4.14 0.43 1.06
CA LEU A 45 3.12 -0.06 1.97
C LEU A 45 2.34 -1.19 1.30
N ARG A 46 1.66 -2.00 2.12
CA ARG A 46 0.80 -3.06 1.57
C ARG A 46 -0.35 -2.40 0.80
N PRO A 47 -0.54 -2.74 -0.49
CA PRO A 47 -1.62 -2.17 -1.27
C PRO A 47 -2.97 -2.71 -0.83
N THR A 48 -4.02 -1.94 -1.08
CA THR A 48 -5.41 -2.32 -0.93
C THR A 48 -6.03 -2.59 -2.30
N LYS A 49 -7.34 -2.84 -2.35
CA LYS A 49 -8.13 -2.99 -3.57
C LYS A 49 -9.39 -2.14 -3.44
N LEU A 50 -9.83 -1.53 -4.53
CA LEU A 50 -11.14 -0.88 -4.60
C LEU A 50 -12.12 -1.87 -5.22
N VAL A 51 -13.09 -2.31 -4.42
CA VAL A 51 -13.98 -3.43 -4.76
C VAL A 51 -15.42 -2.97 -4.94
N VAL A 52 -16.20 -3.75 -5.68
CA VAL A 52 -17.65 -3.67 -5.68
C VAL A 52 -18.22 -4.77 -4.81
N ALA A 53 -19.08 -4.42 -3.88
CA ALA A 53 -19.73 -5.39 -3.01
C ALA A 53 -21.25 -5.19 -2.92
N ILE A 54 -21.95 -6.28 -2.61
CA ILE A 54 -23.40 -6.38 -2.47
C ILE A 54 -23.76 -7.16 -1.20
N SER A 55 -25.01 -7.05 -0.74
CA SER A 55 -25.52 -7.87 0.37
C SER A 55 -25.78 -9.31 -0.07
N GLU A 56 -25.23 -10.29 0.64
CA GLU A 56 -25.49 -11.71 0.40
C GLU A 56 -26.93 -12.10 0.74
N GLU A 57 -27.58 -11.39 1.65
CA GLU A 57 -28.96 -11.67 2.06
C GLU A 57 -29.96 -11.21 0.98
N ILE A 58 -29.70 -10.05 0.38
CA ILE A 58 -30.56 -9.47 -0.66
C ILE A 58 -30.31 -10.14 -2.02
N TYR A 59 -29.06 -10.50 -2.31
CA TYR A 59 -28.63 -11.07 -3.57
C TYR A 59 -27.87 -12.40 -3.38
N PRO A 60 -28.53 -13.45 -2.87
CA PRO A 60 -27.86 -14.71 -2.52
C PRO A 60 -27.17 -15.39 -3.70
N ASP A 61 -27.74 -15.24 -4.90
CA ASP A 61 -27.31 -15.92 -6.14
C ASP A 61 -26.44 -15.04 -7.06
N VAL A 62 -26.00 -13.86 -6.62
CA VAL A 62 -25.18 -12.94 -7.42
C VAL A 62 -23.71 -13.08 -7.04
N TYR A 63 -22.84 -13.42 -7.99
CA TYR A 63 -21.40 -13.64 -7.74
C TYR A 63 -20.50 -12.74 -8.58
N THR A 64 -21.03 -12.15 -9.65
CA THR A 64 -20.33 -11.26 -10.57
C THR A 64 -21.13 -9.98 -10.83
N ILE A 65 -20.48 -8.95 -11.40
CA ILE A 65 -21.20 -7.76 -11.87
C ILE A 65 -22.18 -8.08 -13.00
N GLU A 66 -21.89 -9.07 -13.84
CA GLU A 66 -22.81 -9.56 -14.88
C GLU A 66 -24.09 -10.16 -14.26
N ASP A 67 -23.96 -11.02 -13.23
CA ASP A 67 -25.12 -11.57 -12.52
C ASP A 67 -25.97 -10.46 -11.89
N PHE A 68 -25.31 -9.44 -11.32
CA PHE A 68 -25.98 -8.30 -10.71
C PHE A 68 -26.80 -7.55 -11.77
N LYS A 69 -26.19 -7.25 -12.92
CA LYS A 69 -26.87 -6.58 -14.04
C LYS A 69 -28.09 -7.35 -14.53
N GLU A 70 -27.97 -8.67 -14.71
CA GLU A 70 -29.11 -9.51 -15.09
C GLU A 70 -30.22 -9.46 -14.04
N LYS A 71 -29.84 -9.51 -12.75
CA LYS A 71 -30.80 -9.48 -11.63
C LYS A 71 -31.56 -8.16 -11.53
N VAL A 72 -30.91 -7.03 -11.80
CA VAL A 72 -31.50 -5.70 -11.66
C VAL A 72 -32.18 -5.19 -12.93
N GLY A 73 -31.75 -5.64 -14.11
CA GLY A 73 -32.24 -5.13 -15.39
C GLY A 73 -31.99 -3.62 -15.53
N ASP A 74 -32.98 -2.90 -16.05
CA ASP A 74 -32.89 -1.44 -16.28
C ASP A 74 -33.32 -0.60 -15.06
N ARG A 75 -33.62 -1.24 -13.91
CA ARG A 75 -34.06 -0.51 -12.72
C ARG A 75 -32.97 0.44 -12.23
N GLU A 76 -33.37 1.54 -11.64
CA GLU A 76 -32.45 2.44 -10.95
C GLU A 76 -31.82 1.71 -9.75
N VAL A 77 -30.49 1.79 -9.64
CA VAL A 77 -29.72 1.20 -8.55
C VAL A 77 -28.97 2.27 -7.76
N PHE A 78 -28.88 2.06 -6.45
CA PHE A 78 -28.20 2.97 -5.53
C PHE A 78 -26.78 2.47 -5.24
N ILE A 79 -25.78 3.34 -5.45
CA ILE A 79 -24.36 3.06 -5.21
C ILE A 79 -23.84 3.95 -4.09
N ALA A 80 -23.46 3.35 -2.96
CA ALA A 80 -22.75 4.07 -1.90
C ALA A 80 -21.24 3.98 -2.10
N SER A 81 -20.54 5.13 -2.11
CA SER A 81 -19.08 5.17 -2.19
C SER A 81 -18.51 6.47 -1.65
N GLU A 82 -17.37 6.40 -0.95
CA GLU A 82 -16.55 7.59 -0.64
C GLU A 82 -15.81 8.15 -1.87
N PHE A 83 -15.88 7.48 -3.02
CA PHE A 83 -15.23 7.86 -4.28
C PHE A 83 -16.26 8.09 -5.40
N PRO A 84 -17.13 9.11 -5.28
CA PRO A 84 -18.30 9.26 -6.12
C PRO A 84 -18.00 9.38 -7.63
N GLU A 85 -16.87 10.00 -8.02
CA GLU A 85 -16.54 10.11 -9.44
C GLU A 85 -16.06 8.78 -10.02
N ILE A 86 -15.31 8.01 -9.24
CA ILE A 86 -14.92 6.64 -9.62
C ILE A 86 -16.17 5.77 -9.75
N ALA A 87 -17.08 5.87 -8.78
CA ALA A 87 -18.33 5.10 -8.78
C ALA A 87 -19.23 5.45 -9.97
N ARG A 88 -19.38 6.73 -10.33
CA ARG A 88 -20.13 7.14 -11.54
C ARG A 88 -19.49 6.59 -12.81
N LYS A 89 -18.17 6.68 -12.93
CA LYS A 89 -17.44 6.14 -14.08
C LYS A 89 -17.55 4.63 -14.18
N TYR A 90 -17.55 3.93 -13.04
CA TYR A 90 -17.78 2.50 -12.97
C TYR A 90 -19.20 2.14 -13.45
N ALA A 91 -20.22 2.84 -12.95
CA ALA A 91 -21.60 2.64 -13.37
C ALA A 91 -21.78 2.86 -14.89
N GLU A 92 -21.23 3.96 -15.43
CA GLU A 92 -21.24 4.25 -16.87
C GLU A 92 -20.56 3.13 -17.68
N LYS A 93 -19.36 2.71 -17.27
CA LYS A 93 -18.60 1.63 -17.92
C LYS A 93 -19.40 0.32 -17.97
N HIS A 94 -20.15 0.00 -16.92
CA HIS A 94 -20.93 -1.23 -16.83
C HIS A 94 -22.39 -1.06 -17.32
N GLY A 95 -22.80 0.14 -17.75
CA GLY A 95 -24.15 0.41 -18.24
C GLY A 95 -25.23 0.32 -17.17
N LEU A 96 -24.91 0.69 -15.92
CA LEU A 96 -25.86 0.72 -14.81
C LEU A 96 -26.61 2.06 -14.77
N ASN A 97 -27.93 2.01 -14.67
CA ASN A 97 -28.75 3.19 -14.34
C ASN A 97 -28.62 3.49 -12.84
N ALA A 98 -27.61 4.27 -12.46
CA ALA A 98 -27.19 4.38 -11.07
C ALA A 98 -27.29 5.79 -10.47
N ILE A 99 -27.79 5.87 -9.24
CA ILE A 99 -27.62 7.03 -8.34
C ILE A 99 -26.44 6.75 -7.42
N VAL A 100 -25.40 7.58 -7.53
CA VAL A 100 -24.21 7.50 -6.67
C VAL A 100 -24.32 8.53 -5.55
N PHE A 101 -24.09 8.09 -4.31
CA PHE A 101 -24.12 8.94 -3.13
C PHE A 101 -23.00 8.60 -2.14
N ASP A 102 -22.65 9.60 -1.33
CA ASP A 102 -21.69 9.43 -0.26
C ASP A 102 -22.38 8.75 0.94
N PRO A 103 -21.81 7.67 1.51
CA PRO A 103 -22.41 6.97 2.64
C PRO A 103 -22.35 7.82 3.93
N ILE A 104 -23.36 7.66 4.80
CA ILE A 104 -23.33 8.26 6.14
C ILE A 104 -22.73 7.25 7.11
N GLY A 105 -21.45 7.44 7.46
CA GLY A 105 -20.74 6.58 8.39
C GLY A 105 -19.95 5.48 7.67
N LYS A 106 -20.15 4.22 8.08
CA LYS A 106 -19.43 3.09 7.48
C LYS A 106 -20.12 2.67 6.19
N THR A 107 -19.37 2.57 5.09
CA THR A 107 -19.94 2.25 3.78
C THR A 107 -20.64 0.89 3.76
N GLU A 108 -20.11 -0.13 4.45
CA GLU A 108 -20.73 -1.46 4.50
C GLU A 108 -22.12 -1.46 5.15
N ALA A 109 -22.41 -0.46 6.01
CA ALA A 109 -23.72 -0.33 6.64
C ALA A 109 -24.83 -0.03 5.63
N ALA A 110 -24.49 0.59 4.48
CA ALA A 110 -25.45 0.90 3.43
C ALA A 110 -26.07 -0.35 2.78
N LEU A 111 -25.45 -1.52 2.92
CA LEU A 111 -25.96 -2.80 2.40
C LEU A 111 -26.78 -3.60 3.40
N LEU A 112 -26.82 -3.20 4.68
CA LEU A 112 -27.35 -4.03 5.75
C LEU A 112 -28.89 -4.03 5.76
N PRO A 113 -29.53 -5.22 5.77
CA PRO A 113 -30.96 -5.36 6.03
C PRO A 113 -31.35 -4.85 7.44
N PRO A 114 -32.64 -4.53 7.68
CA PRO A 114 -33.79 -4.74 6.79
C PRO A 114 -34.01 -3.63 5.75
N MET A 115 -33.31 -2.50 5.85
CA MET A 115 -33.52 -1.32 5.02
C MET A 115 -32.18 -0.84 4.45
N PRO A 116 -31.66 -1.53 3.42
CA PRO A 116 -30.43 -1.11 2.75
C PRO A 116 -30.61 0.28 2.11
N GLU A 117 -29.59 1.12 2.23
CA GLU A 117 -29.51 2.43 1.58
C GLU A 117 -28.95 2.33 0.16
N ALA A 118 -28.23 1.25 -0.14
CA ALA A 118 -27.60 1.00 -1.43
C ALA A 118 -27.89 -0.43 -1.92
N ASP A 119 -27.93 -0.61 -3.24
CA ASP A 119 -27.91 -1.93 -3.88
C ASP A 119 -26.47 -2.48 -3.95
N LEU A 120 -25.49 -1.59 -4.12
CA LEU A 120 -24.07 -1.94 -4.18
C LEU A 120 -23.21 -0.85 -3.51
N ILE A 121 -22.03 -1.24 -3.06
CA ILE A 121 -21.01 -0.31 -2.56
C ILE A 121 -19.73 -0.40 -3.38
N ILE A 122 -19.02 0.72 -3.44
CA ILE A 122 -17.64 0.78 -3.95
C ILE A 122 -16.73 1.26 -2.82
N GLU A 123 -15.93 0.35 -2.28
CA GLU A 123 -15.22 0.53 -1.00
C GLU A 123 -13.79 -0.01 -1.08
N ILE A 124 -12.89 0.59 -0.30
CA ILE A 124 -11.50 0.16 -0.22
C ILE A 124 -11.39 -1.02 0.74
N THR A 125 -10.59 -2.04 0.40
CA THR A 125 -10.35 -3.16 1.30
C THR A 125 -8.96 -3.76 1.14
N GLU A 126 -8.37 -4.24 2.23
CA GLU A 126 -7.10 -4.98 2.21
C GLU A 126 -7.34 -6.47 1.93
N PHE A 127 -8.26 -7.09 2.68
CA PHE A 127 -8.55 -8.53 2.61
C PHE A 127 -10.03 -8.87 2.42
N GLY A 128 -10.95 -7.89 2.46
CA GLY A 128 -12.40 -8.12 2.43
C GLY A 128 -12.97 -8.67 3.74
N THR A 129 -12.20 -8.73 4.84
CA THR A 129 -12.65 -9.30 6.11
C THR A 129 -13.87 -8.57 6.68
N THR A 130 -13.85 -7.23 6.70
CA THR A 130 -14.97 -6.42 7.19
C THR A 130 -16.23 -6.60 6.33
N LEU A 131 -16.09 -6.72 5.01
CA LEU A 131 -17.22 -7.00 4.12
C LEU A 131 -17.83 -8.37 4.45
N LYS A 132 -16.99 -9.40 4.59
CA LYS A 132 -17.43 -10.75 4.94
C LYS A 132 -18.11 -10.82 6.31
N GLU A 133 -17.58 -10.11 7.31
CA GLU A 133 -18.19 -10.02 8.65
C GLU A 133 -19.59 -9.40 8.63
N ASN A 134 -19.87 -8.54 7.65
CA ASN A 134 -21.16 -7.89 7.45
C ASN A 134 -22.00 -8.57 6.35
N MET A 135 -21.72 -9.84 6.03
CA MET A 135 -22.44 -10.61 5.00
C MET A 135 -22.50 -9.90 3.64
N CYS A 136 -21.43 -9.19 3.28
CA CYS A 136 -21.26 -8.55 1.98
C CYS A 136 -20.31 -9.37 1.10
N ARG A 137 -20.71 -9.57 -0.16
CA ARG A 137 -19.92 -10.30 -1.16
C ARG A 137 -19.28 -9.34 -2.13
N ILE A 138 -17.99 -9.49 -2.35
CA ILE A 138 -17.27 -8.81 -3.43
C ILE A 138 -17.65 -9.49 -4.75
N ILE A 139 -18.14 -8.72 -5.72
CA ILE A 139 -18.58 -9.22 -7.03
C ILE A 139 -17.78 -8.66 -8.21
N ASP A 140 -16.96 -7.62 -7.98
CA ASP A 140 -16.05 -7.07 -8.98
C ASP A 140 -14.91 -6.24 -8.35
N LEU A 141 -13.91 -5.91 -9.16
CA LEU A 141 -12.78 -5.05 -8.82
C LEU A 141 -12.83 -3.77 -9.68
N VAL A 142 -12.84 -2.62 -9.02
CA VAL A 142 -12.69 -1.32 -9.68
C VAL A 142 -11.22 -1.02 -9.90
N MET A 143 -10.37 -1.30 -8.90
CA MET A 143 -8.91 -1.18 -8.97
C MET A 143 -8.28 -2.36 -8.21
N ASP A 144 -7.36 -3.08 -8.85
CA ASP A 144 -6.55 -4.09 -8.18
C ASP A 144 -5.07 -3.68 -8.15
N LYS A 145 -4.64 -3.61 -6.90
CA LYS A 145 -3.69 -2.74 -6.24
C LYS A 145 -4.01 -1.25 -6.32
N VAL A 146 -4.34 -0.71 -5.15
CA VAL A 146 -4.39 0.72 -4.81
C VAL A 146 -3.27 1.00 -3.82
N HIS A 147 -2.34 1.86 -4.19
CA HIS A 147 -1.17 2.21 -3.40
C HIS A 147 -1.37 3.50 -2.60
N SER A 148 -0.63 3.62 -1.50
CA SER A 148 -0.35 4.94 -0.93
C SER A 148 0.76 5.59 -1.75
N VAL A 149 0.57 6.84 -2.14
CA VAL A 149 1.49 7.58 -3.03
C VAL A 149 1.96 8.87 -2.37
N PHE A 150 3.20 9.24 -2.66
CA PHE A 150 3.70 10.59 -2.41
C PHE A 150 3.47 11.42 -3.67
N ILE A 151 2.58 12.41 -3.57
CA ILE A 151 2.25 13.34 -4.65
C ILE A 151 2.97 14.67 -4.45
N VAL A 152 3.23 15.37 -5.56
CA VAL A 152 3.95 16.63 -5.59
C VAL A 152 3.30 17.65 -6.52
N ASN A 153 3.55 18.92 -6.24
CA ASN A 153 3.20 20.00 -7.15
C ASN A 153 4.27 20.12 -8.24
N LYS A 154 3.84 20.06 -9.50
CA LYS A 154 4.74 20.14 -10.68
C LYS A 154 5.55 21.44 -10.74
N GLU A 155 5.01 22.55 -10.26
CA GLU A 155 5.73 23.82 -10.18
C GLU A 155 6.80 23.78 -9.09
N SER A 156 6.52 23.13 -7.95
CA SER A 156 7.49 22.94 -6.87
C SER A 156 8.66 22.07 -7.28
N LEU A 157 8.45 21.09 -8.18
CA LEU A 157 9.53 20.27 -8.73
C LEU A 157 10.51 21.03 -9.63
N LYS A 158 10.16 22.23 -10.10
CA LYS A 158 11.07 23.09 -10.87
C LYS A 158 12.12 23.79 -10.00
N ASP A 159 11.89 23.84 -8.69
CA ASP A 159 12.82 24.35 -7.71
C ASP A 159 13.68 23.19 -7.19
N GLU A 160 14.98 23.21 -7.49
CA GLU A 160 15.88 22.10 -7.18
C GLU A 160 16.04 21.89 -5.66
N GLU A 161 15.95 22.94 -4.84
CA GLU A 161 16.03 22.81 -3.38
C GLU A 161 14.80 22.07 -2.85
N LYS A 162 13.61 22.46 -3.31
CA LYS A 162 12.36 21.80 -2.92
C LYS A 162 12.31 20.36 -3.39
N LYS A 163 12.70 20.10 -4.65
CA LYS A 163 12.78 18.77 -5.22
C LYS A 163 13.69 17.87 -4.39
N GLN A 164 14.90 18.33 -4.06
CA GLN A 164 15.85 17.55 -3.26
C GLN A 164 15.30 17.24 -1.87
N VAL A 165 14.62 18.20 -1.22
CA VAL A 165 13.98 17.97 0.09
C VAL A 165 12.90 16.89 0.00
N MET A 166 12.05 16.92 -1.03
CA MET A 166 11.01 15.91 -1.24
C MET A 166 11.57 14.53 -1.56
N GLU A 167 12.59 14.44 -2.42
CA GLU A 167 13.26 13.17 -2.74
C GLU A 167 13.96 12.55 -1.52
N ASN A 168 14.59 13.37 -0.68
CA ASN A 168 15.19 12.91 0.59
C ASN A 168 14.11 12.39 1.54
N LEU A 169 13.00 13.12 1.68
CA LEU A 169 11.87 12.67 2.52
C LEU A 169 11.29 11.35 2.03
N VAL A 170 11.11 11.17 0.73
CA VAL A 170 10.64 9.90 0.14
C VAL A 170 11.62 8.77 0.42
N THR A 171 12.93 9.02 0.27
CA THR A 171 13.98 8.06 0.62
C THR A 171 13.87 7.65 2.08
N ASP A 172 13.83 8.60 3.02
CA ASP A 172 13.74 8.35 4.45
C ASP A 172 12.47 7.53 4.81
N LEU A 173 11.32 7.88 4.20
CA LEU A 173 10.07 7.14 4.38
C LEU A 173 10.18 5.69 3.92
N LYS A 174 10.80 5.45 2.76
CA LYS A 174 11.02 4.10 2.22
C LYS A 174 11.91 3.29 3.16
N GLU A 175 13.02 3.86 3.61
CA GLU A 175 13.94 3.18 4.54
C GLU A 175 13.25 2.80 5.86
N VAL A 176 12.42 3.69 6.42
CA VAL A 176 11.64 3.41 7.63
C VAL A 176 10.64 2.28 7.40
N ILE A 177 9.93 2.28 6.27
CA ILE A 177 8.95 1.24 5.93
C ILE A 177 9.64 -0.12 5.78
N GLU A 178 10.73 -0.17 5.02
CA GLU A 178 11.51 -1.39 4.78
C GLU A 178 12.17 -1.92 6.05
N SER A 179 12.52 -1.03 6.98
CA SER A 179 13.16 -1.38 8.26
C SER A 179 12.18 -1.86 9.32
N ARG A 180 10.87 -1.70 9.13
CA ARG A 180 9.84 -1.96 10.15
C ARG A 180 9.91 -3.37 10.76
N ASN A 181 10.29 -4.37 9.95
CA ASN A 181 10.43 -5.76 10.39
C ASN A 181 11.86 -6.17 10.75
N LEU A 182 12.83 -5.26 10.60
CA LEU A 182 14.22 -5.52 10.93
C LEU A 182 14.48 -5.30 12.43
N VAL A 183 15.39 -6.12 12.95
CA VAL A 183 15.95 -5.95 14.29
C VAL A 183 17.46 -6.07 14.20
N SER A 184 18.12 -5.28 15.02
CA SER A 184 19.51 -5.55 15.35
C SER A 184 19.57 -6.69 16.35
N PHE A 185 20.34 -7.72 16.04
CA PHE A 185 20.52 -8.91 16.85
C PHE A 185 21.97 -8.97 17.31
N TYR A 186 22.16 -8.89 18.63
CA TYR A 186 23.47 -8.79 19.26
C TYR A 186 23.67 -9.92 20.25
N PHE A 187 24.88 -10.45 20.35
CA PHE A 187 25.23 -11.45 21.33
C PHE A 187 26.74 -11.49 21.57
N ASN A 188 27.16 -12.06 22.70
CA ASN A 188 28.56 -12.24 23.05
C ASN A 188 28.97 -13.69 22.87
N VAL A 189 30.19 -13.93 22.42
CA VAL A 189 30.80 -15.25 22.29
C VAL A 189 32.11 -15.24 23.08
N PRO A 190 32.13 -15.80 24.32
CA PRO A 190 33.31 -15.75 25.18
C PRO A 190 34.47 -16.64 24.73
N ASN A 191 34.18 -17.72 24.00
CA ASN A 191 35.15 -18.72 23.55
C ASN A 191 35.49 -18.51 22.07
N GLU A 192 36.77 -18.57 21.71
CA GLU A 192 37.25 -18.29 20.34
C GLU A 192 36.89 -19.38 19.33
N ASP A 193 36.90 -20.66 19.73
CA ASP A 193 36.48 -21.77 18.86
C ASP A 193 34.97 -21.67 18.54
N ASP A 194 34.17 -21.33 19.55
CA ASP A 194 32.74 -21.06 19.39
C ASP A 194 32.50 -19.90 18.41
N LEU A 195 33.30 -18.83 18.52
CA LEU A 195 33.21 -17.65 17.68
C LEU A 195 33.44 -18.00 16.20
N ARG A 196 34.48 -18.77 15.90
CA ARG A 196 34.79 -19.18 14.52
C ARG A 196 33.62 -19.92 13.88
N ARG A 197 33.08 -20.93 14.57
CA ARG A 197 31.92 -21.70 14.08
C ARG A 197 30.69 -20.82 13.85
N ILE A 198 30.45 -19.85 14.73
CA ILE A 198 29.30 -18.94 14.59
C ILE A 198 29.48 -18.02 13.37
N ILE A 199 30.68 -17.49 13.15
CA ILE A 199 30.98 -16.66 11.97
C ILE A 199 30.74 -17.45 10.69
N ASP A 200 31.25 -18.69 10.61
CA ASP A 200 31.07 -19.57 9.47
C ASP A 200 29.57 -19.81 9.21
N TYR A 201 28.83 -20.19 10.25
CA TYR A 201 27.38 -20.41 10.17
C TYR A 201 26.63 -19.15 9.69
N LEU A 202 26.93 -17.98 10.24
CA LEU A 202 26.26 -16.74 9.86
C LEU A 202 26.56 -16.37 8.39
N THR A 203 27.81 -16.51 7.97
CA THR A 203 28.25 -16.17 6.60
C THR A 203 27.63 -17.11 5.56
N GLU A 204 27.59 -18.42 5.85
CA GLU A 204 26.89 -19.42 5.03
C GLU A 204 25.37 -19.13 4.91
N ASN A 205 24.79 -18.47 5.91
CA ASN A 205 23.38 -18.07 5.93
C ASN A 205 23.13 -16.64 5.39
N GLY A 206 24.14 -16.06 4.72
CA GLY A 206 24.04 -14.78 4.01
C GLY A 206 24.09 -13.55 4.92
N PHE A 207 24.60 -13.67 6.13
CA PHE A 207 24.83 -12.54 7.02
C PHE A 207 26.28 -12.07 6.95
N ASP A 208 26.48 -10.76 7.12
CA ASP A 208 27.80 -10.15 7.29
C ASP A 208 27.89 -9.59 8.73
N PRO A 209 28.44 -10.37 9.69
CA PRO A 209 28.45 -9.97 11.09
C PRO A 209 29.50 -8.90 11.39
N THR A 210 29.09 -7.85 12.10
CA THR A 210 30.04 -6.98 12.79
C THR A 210 30.57 -7.68 14.03
N ILE A 211 31.89 -7.78 14.15
CA ILE A 211 32.58 -8.47 15.25
C ILE A 211 33.42 -7.45 16.00
N SER A 212 33.28 -7.39 17.33
CA SER A 212 34.03 -6.46 18.19
C SER A 212 34.65 -7.21 19.39
N PRO A 213 35.92 -6.99 19.74
CA PRO A 213 36.56 -7.68 20.85
C PRO A 213 35.92 -7.30 22.20
N LEU A 214 35.84 -8.26 23.13
CA LEU A 214 35.40 -8.03 24.51
C LEU A 214 36.58 -7.81 25.45
N ALA A 215 36.41 -6.97 26.47
CA ALA A 215 37.47 -6.63 27.42
C ALA A 215 38.05 -7.82 28.22
N LYS A 216 37.29 -8.92 28.38
CA LYS A 216 37.70 -10.12 29.14
C LYS A 216 37.97 -11.33 28.22
N GLY A 217 38.19 -11.09 26.93
CA GLY A 217 38.31 -12.14 25.93
C GLY A 217 36.97 -12.52 25.28
N GLY A 218 37.05 -13.07 24.08
CA GLY A 218 35.91 -13.33 23.20
C GLY A 218 35.49 -12.09 22.39
N ALA A 219 34.31 -12.16 21.75
CA ALA A 219 33.79 -11.10 20.90
C ALA A 219 32.29 -10.83 21.10
N ALA A 220 31.86 -9.59 20.86
CA ALA A 220 30.49 -9.22 20.58
C ALA A 220 30.23 -9.36 19.08
N VAL A 221 29.08 -9.93 18.71
CA VAL A 221 28.64 -10.13 17.34
C VAL A 221 27.32 -9.39 17.15
N HIS A 222 27.20 -8.66 16.05
CA HIS A 222 26.01 -7.90 15.67
C HIS A 222 25.64 -8.18 14.21
N ILE A 223 24.37 -8.49 13.96
CA ILE A 223 23.78 -8.60 12.63
C ILE A 223 22.42 -7.88 12.59
N ILE A 224 22.04 -7.39 11.41
CA ILE A 224 20.67 -6.94 11.12
C ILE A 224 19.91 -8.11 10.50
N VAL A 225 18.75 -8.45 11.08
CA VAL A 225 17.94 -9.59 10.63
C VAL A 225 16.47 -9.25 10.63
N ASP A 226 15.69 -9.96 9.81
CA ASP A 226 14.25 -9.95 9.94
C ASP A 226 13.83 -10.55 11.29
N ARG A 227 12.91 -9.88 11.98
CA ARG A 227 12.37 -10.28 13.29
C ARG A 227 11.88 -11.73 13.31
N SER A 228 11.28 -12.20 12.21
CA SER A 228 10.78 -13.57 12.08
C SER A 228 11.89 -14.63 12.11
N ARG A 229 13.12 -14.28 11.71
CA ARG A 229 14.29 -15.19 11.70
C ARG A 229 14.91 -15.35 13.09
N VAL A 230 14.73 -14.39 13.99
CA VAL A 230 15.33 -14.38 15.34
C VAL A 230 14.98 -15.64 16.13
N LYS A 231 13.72 -16.10 16.06
CA LYS A 231 13.27 -17.29 16.81
C LYS A 231 14.00 -18.57 16.40
N PHE A 232 14.51 -18.63 15.18
CA PHE A 232 15.27 -19.77 14.66
C PHE A 232 16.77 -19.62 14.90
N LEU A 233 17.31 -18.41 14.76
CA LEU A 233 18.72 -18.14 15.00
C LEU A 233 19.10 -18.27 16.48
N LYS A 234 18.26 -17.74 17.39
CA LYS A 234 18.55 -17.64 18.82
C LYS A 234 18.86 -18.99 19.49
N PRO A 235 18.12 -20.09 19.25
CA PRO A 235 18.51 -21.41 19.75
C PRO A 235 19.83 -21.92 19.19
N ILE A 236 20.05 -21.75 17.88
CA ILE A 236 21.25 -22.26 17.18
C ILE A 236 22.50 -21.58 17.74
N ILE A 237 22.57 -20.25 17.72
CA ILE A 237 23.74 -19.54 18.22
C ILE A 237 23.98 -19.79 19.72
N ARG A 238 22.92 -19.98 20.51
CA ARG A 238 23.01 -20.32 21.93
C ARG A 238 23.63 -21.70 22.12
N GLY A 239 23.22 -22.68 21.31
CA GLY A 239 23.80 -24.01 21.28
C GLY A 239 25.28 -24.00 20.86
N MET A 240 25.67 -23.05 20.01
CA MET A 240 27.05 -22.86 19.55
C MET A 240 27.93 -22.05 20.51
N GLY A 241 27.40 -21.59 21.65
CA GLY A 241 28.20 -20.89 22.69
C GLY A 241 27.79 -19.44 22.96
N ALA A 242 26.89 -18.85 22.18
CA ALA A 242 26.50 -17.45 22.36
C ALA A 242 25.81 -17.18 23.71
N LYS A 243 26.16 -16.05 24.32
CA LYS A 243 25.65 -15.52 25.59
C LYS A 243 25.14 -14.09 25.40
N ARG A 244 24.40 -13.57 26.38
CA ARG A 244 23.91 -12.16 26.39
C ARG A 244 23.18 -11.76 25.10
N ILE A 245 22.36 -12.68 24.56
CA ILE A 245 21.63 -12.49 23.30
C ILE A 245 20.51 -11.46 23.50
N ALA A 246 20.52 -10.39 22.72
CA ALA A 246 19.56 -9.30 22.77
C ALA A 246 19.12 -8.86 21.37
N THR A 247 18.02 -8.12 21.31
CA THR A 247 17.50 -7.50 20.08
C THR A 247 17.07 -6.06 20.35
N SER A 248 17.29 -5.17 19.39
CA SER A 248 16.72 -3.82 19.35
C SER A 248 16.01 -3.59 18.02
N PRO A 249 14.86 -2.89 17.95
CA PRO A 249 14.26 -2.51 16.67
C PRO A 249 15.21 -1.63 15.85
N VAL A 250 15.14 -1.76 14.54
CA VAL A 250 15.82 -0.86 13.58
C VAL A 250 14.81 0.18 13.13
N ILE A 251 15.14 1.46 13.28
CA ILE A 251 14.26 2.57 12.89
C ILE A 251 14.35 2.82 11.39
N THR A 252 15.59 2.98 10.91
CA THR A 252 15.94 3.08 9.51
C THR A 252 17.19 2.24 9.25
N SER A 253 17.28 1.70 8.06
CA SER A 253 18.41 0.97 7.52
C SER A 253 18.45 1.32 6.05
N GLY A 254 19.39 2.18 5.68
CA GLY A 254 19.69 2.45 4.29
C GLY A 254 20.14 1.16 3.62
N THR A 255 19.23 0.52 2.89
CA THR A 255 19.59 -0.57 2.00
C THR A 255 19.48 -0.04 0.58
N ASN A 256 20.60 -0.05 -0.13
CA ASN A 256 20.62 0.33 -1.53
C ASN A 256 20.01 -0.79 -2.42
N ARG A 257 18.88 -1.38 -1.99
CA ARG A 257 18.14 -2.37 -2.79
C ARG A 257 17.64 -1.75 -4.09
N ALA A 258 17.40 -0.44 -4.10
CA ALA A 258 17.09 0.33 -5.30
C ALA A 258 18.22 0.32 -6.36
N ALA A 259 19.49 0.12 -5.99
CA ALA A 259 20.57 -0.01 -6.98
C ALA A 259 20.55 -1.36 -7.74
N GLN A 260 19.76 -2.34 -7.28
CA GLN A 260 19.59 -3.65 -7.95
C GLN A 260 18.29 -3.78 -8.74
N GLN A 261 17.36 -2.83 -8.63
CA GLN A 261 16.22 -2.69 -9.54
C GLN A 261 16.48 -1.50 -10.47
N LYS A 262 16.69 -1.78 -11.75
CA LYS A 262 17.01 -0.79 -12.81
C LYS A 262 16.26 0.54 -12.62
N PRO A 263 16.89 1.69 -12.90
CA PRO A 263 16.19 2.96 -12.92
C PRO A 263 15.04 2.87 -13.92
N PHE A 264 13.81 2.86 -13.42
CA PHE A 264 12.63 3.05 -14.25
C PHE A 264 12.65 4.54 -14.61
N TYR A 265 13.29 4.85 -15.72
CA TYR A 265 13.17 6.15 -16.35
C TYR A 265 11.69 6.43 -16.57
N LEU A 266 11.21 7.54 -16.01
CA LEU A 266 9.99 8.23 -16.40
C LEU A 266 9.96 8.36 -17.93
N LEU A 267 9.24 7.45 -18.58
CA LEU A 267 8.74 7.69 -19.93
C LEU A 267 7.53 8.60 -19.78
N SER A 268 7.82 9.90 -19.84
CA SER A 268 6.90 10.89 -20.36
C SER A 268 6.25 10.35 -21.65
N GLY A 269 4.93 10.24 -21.66
CA GLY A 269 4.15 10.08 -22.88
C GLY A 269 3.77 8.65 -23.27
N ILE A 270 2.71 8.13 -22.67
CA ILE A 270 1.77 7.25 -23.39
C ILE A 270 0.36 7.76 -23.10
N GLN A 271 -0.16 8.60 -24.00
CA GLN A 271 -1.60 8.70 -24.22
C GLN A 271 -2.10 7.28 -24.52
N ARG A 272 -2.82 6.67 -23.58
CA ARG A 272 -3.72 5.57 -23.95
C ARG A 272 -4.99 6.21 -24.51
N GLU A 273 -5.01 6.32 -25.83
CA GLU A 273 -6.21 6.55 -26.61
C GLU A 273 -7.26 5.47 -26.25
N PHE A 274 -8.43 5.91 -25.80
CA PHE A 274 -9.64 5.10 -25.85
C PHE A 274 -10.17 5.19 -27.29
N PRO A 275 -10.34 4.09 -28.03
CA PRO A 275 -11.01 4.15 -29.32
C PRO A 275 -12.51 4.34 -29.10
N SER A 276 -12.99 5.56 -29.31
CA SER A 276 -14.41 5.85 -29.51
C SER A 276 -14.78 5.60 -30.99
N ALA A 277 -15.72 4.68 -31.17
CA ALA A 277 -16.69 4.58 -32.26
C ALA A 277 -16.22 4.45 -33.74
N SER A 278 -16.63 3.33 -34.35
CA SER A 278 -17.30 3.38 -35.65
C SER A 278 -18.41 2.31 -35.71
N PRO A 279 -19.67 2.65 -36.01
CA PRO A 279 -20.72 1.68 -36.23
C PRO A 279 -20.65 1.15 -37.68
N PHE A 280 -20.80 -0.16 -37.85
CA PHE A 280 -21.13 -0.76 -39.15
C PHE A 280 -22.64 -0.97 -39.22
N PHE A 281 -23.30 -0.14 -40.02
CA PHE A 281 -24.35 -0.49 -40.96
C PHE A 281 -23.90 -0.02 -42.34
#